data_AF-A0A8C2VKR0-F1
#
_entry.id   AF-A0A8C2VKR0-F1
#
_cell.length_a   1.000
_cell.length_b   1.000
_cell.length_c   1.000
_cell.angle_alpha   90.00
_cell.angle_beta   90.00
_cell.angle_gamma   90.00
#
_symmetry.space_group_name_H-M   'P 1'
#
loop_
_entity.id
_entity.type
_entity.pdbx_description
1 polymer ?
#
loop_
_entity_poly.entity_id
_entity_poly.type
_entity_poly.pdbx_seq_one_letter_code
_entity_poly.pdbx_strand_id
1 'polypeptide(L)'
;MSFTSQTLTGAVSTIKFFLSEAFLGQHFEAVELEVSKPEPGDLFLFRLLTPAGRWCGAHVGVYCGHGEIIHFEGKSPSSQGPHQFLGSWEGVVCKQGQRPLQRSRQLWRVLRRRGGVDHARLERRVREAMAMDPPAYHPTRYNCVHFALHLLDVDRSPGLELVDVDLTMD
;
A
#
# COMPACT_ATOMS: atom_id res chain seq x y z
N MET A 1 16.57 -22.52 43.15
CA MET A 1 16.58 -22.98 41.74
C MET A 1 15.13 -23.00 41.28
N SER A 2 14.72 -22.05 40.43
CA SER A 2 13.37 -22.06 39.88
C SER A 2 13.49 -21.83 38.38
N PHE A 3 13.16 -22.87 37.62
CA PHE A 3 13.20 -22.86 36.17
C PHE A 3 11.99 -22.09 35.64
N THR A 4 12.29 -21.15 34.77
CA THR A 4 11.38 -20.27 34.03
C THR A 4 10.28 -21.05 33.31
N SER A 5 9.02 -20.65 33.54
CA SER A 5 7.91 -21.00 32.67
C SER A 5 8.18 -20.42 31.27
N GLN A 6 8.45 -21.31 30.31
CA GLN A 6 8.41 -20.96 28.89
C GLN A 6 6.94 -20.75 28.51
N THR A 7 6.48 -19.51 28.55
CA THR A 7 5.27 -19.13 27.83
C THR A 7 5.69 -18.92 26.39
N LEU A 8 5.30 -19.87 25.54
CA LEU A 8 5.39 -19.80 24.09
C LEU A 8 4.50 -18.62 23.64
N THR A 9 5.06 -17.41 23.67
CA THR A 9 4.42 -16.19 23.20
C THR A 9 4.33 -16.31 21.69
N GLY A 10 3.20 -16.87 21.24
CA GLY A 10 2.88 -17.05 19.83
C GLY A 10 3.20 -15.78 19.07
N ALA A 11 4.02 -15.93 18.04
CA ALA A 11 4.41 -14.87 17.13
C ALA A 11 3.14 -14.14 16.65
N VAL A 12 2.93 -12.94 17.18
CA VAL A 12 1.95 -12.03 16.61
C VAL A 12 2.57 -11.57 15.31
N SER A 13 2.31 -12.31 14.22
CA SER A 13 2.61 -11.91 12.85
C SER A 13 1.75 -10.68 12.53
N THR A 14 2.16 -9.56 13.11
CA THR A 14 1.65 -8.24 12.80
C THR A 14 2.50 -7.81 11.62
N ILE A 15 2.09 -8.18 10.41
CA ILE A 15 2.69 -7.59 9.21
C ILE A 15 2.27 -6.12 9.24
N LYS A 16 3.07 -5.30 9.93
CA LYS A 16 2.90 -3.85 10.02
C LYS A 16 3.32 -3.29 8.68
N PHE A 17 2.41 -3.31 7.72
CA PHE A 17 2.52 -2.53 6.49
C PHE A 17 2.36 -1.05 6.83
N PHE A 18 3.42 -0.40 7.31
CA PHE A 18 3.37 1.02 7.57
C PHE A 18 4.62 1.69 7.03
N LEU A 19 4.41 2.54 6.03
CA LEU A 19 5.15 3.79 5.93
C LEU A 19 5.13 4.43 7.32
N SER A 20 6.31 4.70 7.89
CA SER A 20 6.38 5.28 9.23
C SER A 20 5.57 6.58 9.25
N GLU A 21 4.82 6.86 10.33
CA GLU A 21 4.08 8.13 10.43
C GLU A 21 5.04 9.33 10.33
N ALA A 22 6.30 9.16 10.74
CA ALA A 22 7.36 10.14 10.52
C ALA A 22 7.62 10.38 9.02
N PHE A 23 7.80 9.32 8.23
CA PHE A 23 7.96 9.41 6.78
C PHE A 23 6.73 10.05 6.12
N LEU A 24 5.53 9.59 6.49
CA LEU A 24 4.29 10.13 5.96
C LEU A 24 4.15 11.61 6.30
N GLY A 25 4.42 12.02 7.54
CA GLY A 25 4.34 13.43 7.94
C GLY A 25 5.38 14.32 7.25
N GLN A 26 6.56 13.77 6.96
CA GLN A 26 7.63 14.49 6.25
C GLN A 26 7.29 14.74 4.78
N HIS A 27 6.69 13.76 4.09
CA HIS A 27 6.47 13.83 2.64
C HIS A 27 5.02 14.10 2.23
N PHE A 28 4.07 13.95 3.14
CA PHE A 28 2.65 14.07 2.87
C PHE A 28 1.92 14.87 3.94
N GLU A 29 0.72 15.33 3.59
CA GLU A 29 -0.23 15.96 4.48
C GLU A 29 -1.63 15.37 4.31
N ALA A 30 -2.43 15.38 5.37
CA ALA A 30 -3.79 14.84 5.30
C ALA A 30 -4.72 15.78 4.54
N VAL A 31 -5.59 15.20 3.72
CA VAL A 31 -6.59 15.91 2.93
C VAL A 31 -7.98 15.55 3.44
N GLU A 32 -8.76 16.58 3.77
CA GLU A 32 -10.18 16.45 4.08
C GLU A 32 -11.00 16.54 2.80
N LEU A 33 -11.54 15.40 2.35
CA LEU A 33 -12.31 15.30 1.10
C LEU A 33 -13.64 16.07 1.13
N GLU A 34 -14.14 16.42 2.32
CA GLU A 34 -15.34 17.24 2.48
C GLU A 34 -15.07 18.71 2.13
N VAL A 35 -13.83 19.15 2.33
CA VAL A 35 -13.39 20.54 2.14
C VAL A 35 -12.73 20.73 0.78
N SER A 36 -12.09 19.68 0.25
CA SER A 36 -11.25 19.76 -0.94
C SER A 36 -11.47 18.59 -1.89
N LYS A 37 -11.36 18.86 -3.19
CA LYS A 37 -11.44 17.82 -4.22
C LYS A 37 -10.13 17.04 -4.28
N PRO A 38 -10.18 15.73 -4.61
CA PRO A 38 -8.99 14.95 -4.91
C PRO A 38 -8.20 15.55 -6.07
N GLU A 39 -6.88 15.58 -5.93
CA GLU A 39 -5.93 16.00 -6.96
C GLU A 39 -5.08 14.82 -7.45
N PRO A 40 -4.68 14.81 -8.73
CA PRO A 40 -3.78 13.78 -9.25
C PRO A 40 -2.52 13.65 -8.39
N GLY A 41 -2.30 12.44 -7.88
CA GLY A 41 -1.20 12.12 -6.97
C GLY A 41 -1.60 11.94 -5.50
N ASP A 42 -2.83 12.29 -5.13
CA ASP A 42 -3.35 12.01 -3.79
C ASP A 42 -3.37 10.50 -3.51
N LEU A 43 -2.83 10.10 -2.37
CA LEU A 43 -2.86 8.73 -1.87
C LEU A 43 -4.17 8.48 -1.13
N PHE A 44 -4.92 7.48 -1.57
CA PHE A 44 -6.10 6.98 -0.89
C PHE A 44 -5.71 5.73 -0.09
N LEU A 45 -5.83 5.81 1.24
CA LEU A 45 -5.51 4.71 2.14
C LEU A 45 -6.81 4.08 2.62
N PHE A 46 -7.00 2.81 2.31
CA PHE A 46 -8.16 2.02 2.74
C PHE A 46 -7.75 1.04 3.83
N ARG A 47 -8.59 0.81 4.83
CA ARG A 47 -8.30 -0.16 5.90
C ARG A 47 -8.27 -1.58 5.32
N LEU A 48 -7.19 -2.31 5.60
CA LEU A 48 -7.14 -3.77 5.46
C LEU A 48 -7.55 -4.39 6.79
N LEU A 49 -8.57 -5.25 6.74
CA LEU A 49 -9.08 -5.96 7.90
C LEU A 49 -8.67 -7.44 7.81
N THR A 50 -8.32 -8.01 8.95
CA THR A 50 -8.21 -9.46 9.13
C THR A 50 -9.59 -10.12 8.94
N PRO A 51 -9.65 -11.46 8.75
CA PRO A 51 -10.93 -12.18 8.73
C PRO A 51 -11.79 -11.96 9.99
N ALA A 52 -11.15 -11.68 11.14
CA ALA A 52 -11.80 -11.32 12.40
C ALA A 52 -12.24 -9.85 12.48
N GLY A 53 -12.17 -9.09 11.38
CA GLY A 53 -12.56 -7.68 11.31
C GLY A 53 -11.58 -6.70 11.97
N ARG A 54 -10.44 -7.16 12.49
CA ARG A 54 -9.42 -6.28 13.10
C ARG A 54 -8.57 -5.63 12.03
N TRP A 55 -8.23 -4.36 12.19
CA TRP A 55 -7.33 -3.64 11.30
C TRP A 55 -5.91 -4.23 11.35
N CYS A 56 -5.34 -4.56 10.19
CA CYS A 56 -3.98 -5.10 10.04
C CYS A 56 -3.05 -4.28 9.14
N GLY A 57 -3.55 -3.28 8.41
CA GLY A 57 -2.73 -2.45 7.54
C GLY A 57 -3.56 -1.55 6.63
N ALA A 58 -2.93 -0.91 5.66
CA ALA A 58 -3.63 -0.10 4.67
C ALA A 58 -3.37 -0.60 3.25
N HIS A 59 -4.43 -0.64 2.43
CA HIS A 59 -4.32 -0.75 0.99
C HIS A 59 -4.21 0.65 0.42
N VAL A 60 -3.24 0.88 -0.47
CA VAL A 60 -2.94 2.21 -1.00
C VAL A 60 -3.22 2.27 -2.49
N GLY A 61 -3.91 3.32 -2.92
CA GLY A 61 -4.07 3.69 -4.32
C GLY A 61 -3.72 5.15 -4.54
N VAL A 62 -3.42 5.50 -5.79
CA VAL A 62 -3.11 6.87 -6.21
C VAL A 62 -4.27 7.39 -7.05
N TYR A 63 -4.82 8.55 -6.70
CA TYR A 63 -5.79 9.23 -7.54
C TYR A 63 -5.08 9.74 -8.81
N CYS A 64 -5.57 9.33 -9.97
CA CYS A 64 -4.94 9.61 -11.26
C CYS A 64 -5.74 10.57 -12.16
N GLY A 65 -6.70 11.29 -11.55
CA GLY A 65 -7.60 12.19 -12.26
C GLY A 65 -8.91 11.53 -12.67
N HIS A 66 -9.85 12.34 -13.17
CA HIS A 66 -11.12 11.88 -13.74
C HIS A 66 -11.99 11.00 -12.82
N GLY A 67 -11.83 11.13 -11.50
CA GLY A 67 -12.58 10.30 -10.56
C GLY A 67 -12.03 8.86 -10.44
N GLU A 68 -10.80 8.60 -10.88
CA GLU A 68 -10.21 7.25 -10.93
C GLU A 68 -8.99 7.11 -10.01
N ILE A 69 -8.86 5.93 -9.41
CA ILE A 69 -7.74 5.53 -8.55
C ILE A 69 -7.04 4.34 -9.19
N ILE A 70 -5.73 4.46 -9.41
CA ILE A 70 -4.87 3.35 -9.78
C ILE A 70 -4.28 2.70 -8.51
N HIS A 71 -4.28 1.38 -8.44
CA HIS A 71 -3.72 0.65 -7.30
C HIS A 71 -3.17 -0.70 -7.74
N PHE A 72 -2.31 -1.28 -6.91
CA PHE A 72 -1.69 -2.57 -7.16
C PHE A 72 -2.11 -3.57 -6.09
N GLU A 73 -2.54 -4.76 -6.49
CA GLU A 73 -2.97 -5.81 -5.58
C GLU A 73 -2.51 -7.19 -6.03
N GLY A 74 -2.40 -8.12 -5.09
CA GLY A 74 -2.14 -9.52 -5.40
C GLY A 74 -3.45 -10.24 -5.67
N LYS A 75 -3.49 -11.01 -6.76
CA LYS A 75 -4.60 -11.92 -7.04
C LYS A 75 -4.44 -13.14 -6.13
N SER A 76 -5.32 -13.31 -5.16
CA SER A 76 -5.35 -14.53 -4.35
C SER A 76 -5.70 -15.70 -5.28
N PRO A 77 -4.87 -16.74 -5.42
CA PRO A 77 -5.30 -17.94 -6.12
C PRO A 77 -6.47 -18.54 -5.33
N SER A 78 -7.49 -18.95 -6.05
CA SER A 78 -8.76 -19.50 -5.54
C SER A 78 -8.61 -20.80 -4.73
N SER A 79 -7.39 -21.28 -4.49
CA SER A 79 -7.08 -22.48 -3.73
C SER A 79 -6.71 -22.16 -2.28
N GLN A 80 -7.63 -22.49 -1.37
CA GLN A 80 -7.48 -22.44 0.08
C GLN A 80 -6.39 -23.43 0.53
N GLY A 81 -5.13 -22.97 0.65
CA GLY A 81 -4.02 -23.77 1.16
C GLY A 81 -3.27 -23.04 2.28
N PRO A 82 -2.84 -23.73 3.36
CA PRO A 82 -2.24 -23.10 4.54
C PRO A 82 -0.83 -22.50 4.33
N HIS A 83 -0.25 -22.61 3.13
CA HIS A 83 1.11 -22.14 2.81
C HIS A 83 1.20 -20.71 2.25
N GLN A 84 0.12 -19.91 2.33
CA GLN A 84 0.00 -18.67 1.55
C GLN A 84 0.54 -17.40 2.23
N PHE A 85 1.10 -17.48 3.44
CA PHE A 85 1.58 -16.30 4.18
C PHE A 85 2.98 -15.80 3.78
N LEU A 86 3.71 -16.52 2.93
CA LEU A 86 5.07 -16.18 2.47
C LEU A 86 5.24 -16.26 0.93
N GLY A 87 4.15 -16.45 0.20
CA GLY A 87 4.18 -16.64 -1.26
C GLY A 87 4.01 -15.33 -2.03
N SER A 88 4.79 -15.16 -3.08
CA SER A 88 4.53 -14.16 -4.12
C SER A 88 3.24 -14.52 -4.86
N TRP A 89 2.37 -13.53 -5.09
CA TRP A 89 1.13 -13.68 -5.86
C TRP A 89 1.25 -13.06 -7.25
N GLU A 90 0.36 -13.43 -8.17
CA GLU A 90 0.20 -12.69 -9.42
C GLU A 90 -0.19 -11.25 -9.06
N GLY A 91 0.65 -10.28 -9.44
CA GLY A 91 0.36 -8.88 -9.25
C GLY A 91 -0.65 -8.39 -10.28
N VAL A 92 -1.50 -7.44 -9.90
CA VAL A 92 -2.48 -6.85 -10.80
C VAL A 92 -2.50 -5.34 -10.56
N VAL A 93 -2.31 -4.58 -11.63
CA VAL A 93 -2.53 -3.13 -11.64
C VAL A 93 -3.97 -2.88 -12.05
N CYS A 94 -4.72 -2.30 -11.12
CA CYS A 94 -6.13 -1.99 -11.26
C CYS A 94 -6.31 -0.47 -11.36
N LYS A 95 -7.23 -0.03 -12.23
CA LYS A 95 -7.70 1.35 -12.27
C LYS A 95 -9.21 1.36 -12.13
N GLN A 96 -9.70 1.96 -11.04
CA GLN A 96 -11.10 1.88 -10.64
C GLN A 96 -11.66 3.25 -10.28
N GLY A 97 -12.98 3.44 -10.46
CA GLY A 97 -13.64 4.67 -10.02
C GLY A 97 -13.54 4.85 -8.50
N GLN A 98 -13.24 6.08 -8.07
CA GLN A 98 -13.10 6.48 -6.67
C GLN A 98 -14.35 6.10 -5.84
N ARG A 99 -15.54 6.48 -6.31
CA ARG A 99 -16.81 6.22 -5.58
C ARG A 99 -17.10 4.72 -5.45
N PRO A 100 -17.04 3.90 -6.52
CA PRO A 100 -17.12 2.45 -6.39
C PRO A 100 -16.11 1.88 -5.38
N LEU A 101 -14.84 2.29 -5.47
CA LEU A 101 -13.78 1.76 -4.61
C LEU A 101 -14.05 2.08 -3.13
N GLN A 102 -14.46 3.32 -2.81
CA GLN A 102 -14.87 3.74 -1.46
C GLN A 102 -16.11 3.03 -0.92
N ARG A 103 -16.99 2.50 -1.78
CA ARG A 103 -18.11 1.65 -1.33
C ARG A 103 -17.67 0.24 -1.00
N SER A 104 -16.69 -0.28 -1.73
CA SER A 104 -16.16 -1.65 -1.54
C SER A 104 -15.12 -1.76 -0.42
N ARG A 105 -14.44 -0.66 -0.08
CA ARG A 105 -13.35 -0.62 0.89
C ARG A 105 -13.52 0.57 1.82
N GLN A 106 -13.27 0.35 3.11
CA GLN A 106 -13.35 1.39 4.12
C GLN A 106 -12.20 2.38 3.97
N LEU A 107 -12.47 3.58 3.44
CA LEU A 107 -11.50 4.67 3.39
C LEU A 107 -11.06 5.02 4.82
N TRP A 108 -9.75 5.15 5.01
CA TRP A 108 -9.16 5.57 6.27
C TRP A 108 -8.74 7.04 6.22
N ARG A 109 -7.91 7.42 5.23
CA ARG A 109 -7.45 8.80 5.04
C ARG A 109 -7.01 9.03 3.59
N VAL A 110 -6.95 10.30 3.21
CA VAL A 110 -6.32 10.76 1.97
C VAL A 110 -5.10 11.59 2.32
N LEU A 111 -3.99 11.34 1.62
CA LEU A 111 -2.73 12.05 1.82
C LEU A 111 -2.27 12.72 0.52
N ARG A 112 -1.86 13.98 0.59
CA ARG A 112 -1.29 14.74 -0.53
C ARG A 112 0.20 14.90 -0.36
N ARG A 113 0.95 14.73 -1.44
CA ARG A 113 2.40 14.90 -1.41
C ARG A 113 2.75 16.38 -1.19
N ARG A 114 3.57 16.65 -0.19
CA ARG A 114 4.19 17.97 0.03
C ARG A 114 5.13 18.30 -1.14
N GLY A 115 5.01 19.50 -1.69
CA GLY A 115 5.76 19.92 -2.88
C GLY A 115 5.09 19.56 -4.20
N GLY A 116 3.89 18.97 -4.17
CA GLY A 116 3.10 18.66 -5.37
C GLY A 116 3.63 17.46 -6.17
N VAL A 117 3.00 17.23 -7.31
CA VAL A 117 3.33 16.14 -8.24
C VAL A 117 3.41 16.70 -9.66
N ASP A 118 4.38 16.24 -10.44
CA ASP A 118 4.40 16.46 -11.89
C ASP A 118 3.29 15.63 -12.54
N HIS A 119 2.20 16.30 -12.93
CA HIS A 119 1.02 15.65 -13.49
C HIS A 119 1.31 14.92 -14.81
N ALA A 120 2.13 15.50 -15.70
CA ALA A 120 2.44 14.88 -16.99
C ALA A 120 3.26 13.61 -16.80
N ARG A 121 4.19 13.63 -15.84
CA ARG A 121 4.96 12.45 -15.46
C ARG A 121 4.10 11.40 -14.78
N LEU A 122 3.20 11.79 -13.87
CA LEU A 122 2.26 10.87 -13.24
C LEU A 122 1.38 10.19 -14.30
N GLU A 123 0.78 10.96 -15.21
CA GLU A 123 -0.08 10.42 -16.27
C GLU A 123 0.66 9.40 -17.15
N ARG A 124 1.89 9.73 -17.54
CA ARG A 124 2.75 8.81 -18.29
C ARG A 124 2.99 7.50 -17.53
N ARG A 125 3.34 7.58 -16.24
CA ARG A 125 3.58 6.39 -15.41
C ARG A 125 2.33 5.56 -15.18
N VAL A 126 1.18 6.21 -15.02
CA VAL A 126 -0.13 5.53 -14.95
C VAL A 126 -0.36 4.74 -16.24
N ARG A 127 -0.11 5.35 -17.41
CA ARG A 127 -0.25 4.68 -18.71
C ARG A 127 0.71 3.49 -18.85
N GLU A 128 1.97 3.67 -18.48
CA GLU A 128 3.00 2.62 -18.51
C GLU A 128 2.62 1.47 -17.57
N ALA A 129 2.22 1.75 -16.33
CA ALA A 129 1.82 0.75 -15.35
C ALA A 129 0.61 -0.08 -15.80
N MET A 130 -0.32 0.51 -16.54
CA MET A 130 -1.48 -0.20 -17.11
C MET A 130 -1.14 -1.03 -18.35
N ALA A 131 -0.04 -0.71 -19.04
CA ALA A 131 0.36 -1.36 -20.29
C ALA A 131 1.38 -2.49 -20.10
N MET A 132 2.16 -2.44 -19.02
CA MET A 132 3.18 -3.44 -18.71
C MET A 132 2.61 -4.63 -17.93
N ASP A 133 3.23 -5.78 -18.10
CA ASP A 133 3.00 -6.91 -17.20
C ASP A 133 3.45 -6.53 -15.78
N PRO A 134 2.55 -6.58 -14.79
CA PRO A 134 2.89 -6.20 -13.44
C PRO A 134 3.88 -7.19 -12.82
N PRO A 135 4.81 -6.70 -11.97
CA PRO A 135 5.63 -7.61 -11.17
C PRO A 135 4.74 -8.41 -10.22
N ALA A 136 5.28 -9.51 -9.71
CA ALA A 136 4.56 -10.31 -8.73
C ALA A 136 4.35 -9.53 -7.42
N TYR A 137 3.16 -9.67 -6.83
CA TYR A 137 2.83 -9.02 -5.57
C TYR A 137 3.47 -9.77 -4.41
N HIS A 138 4.17 -9.05 -3.54
CA HIS A 138 4.70 -9.59 -2.30
C HIS A 138 4.34 -8.69 -1.12
N PRO A 139 3.78 -9.22 -0.02
CA PRO A 139 3.44 -8.45 1.17
C PRO A 139 4.57 -7.50 1.63
N THR A 140 5.80 -7.97 1.74
CA THR A 140 6.90 -7.14 2.24
C THR A 140 7.79 -6.48 1.18
N ARG A 141 7.97 -7.09 -0.01
CA ARG A 141 8.99 -6.66 -0.99
C ARG A 141 8.45 -5.72 -2.07
N TYR A 142 7.24 -5.98 -2.56
CA TYR A 142 6.61 -5.15 -3.58
C TYR A 142 5.10 -5.28 -3.50
N ASN A 143 4.49 -4.29 -2.85
CA ASN A 143 3.05 -4.27 -2.53
C ASN A 143 2.40 -2.96 -3.02
N CYS A 144 1.14 -2.74 -2.65
CA CYS A 144 0.38 -1.53 -3.00
C CYS A 144 1.08 -0.21 -2.63
N VAL A 145 1.80 -0.17 -1.51
CA VAL A 145 2.54 1.00 -1.02
C VAL A 145 3.73 1.30 -1.93
N HIS A 146 4.56 0.29 -2.20
CA HIS A 146 5.74 0.43 -3.06
C HIS A 146 5.34 0.94 -4.44
N PHE A 147 4.29 0.34 -5.02
CA PHE A 147 3.73 0.78 -6.29
C PHE A 147 3.27 2.24 -6.26
N ALA A 148 2.55 2.65 -5.21
CA ALA A 148 2.05 4.01 -5.08
C ALA A 148 3.19 5.04 -4.97
N LEU A 149 4.21 4.76 -4.15
CA LEU A 149 5.37 5.65 -4.01
C LEU A 149 6.21 5.71 -5.30
N HIS A 150 6.34 4.58 -5.99
CA HIS A 150 7.00 4.50 -7.29
C HIS A 150 6.33 5.39 -8.33
N LEU A 151 4.99 5.35 -8.42
CA LEU A 151 4.24 6.25 -9.30
C LEU A 151 4.56 7.72 -9.01
N LEU A 152 4.63 8.08 -7.74
CA LEU A 152 4.87 9.46 -7.27
C LEU A 152 6.34 9.91 -7.30
N ASP A 153 7.28 9.03 -7.65
CA ASP A 153 8.73 9.29 -7.63
C ASP A 153 9.27 9.62 -6.24
N VAL A 154 8.64 9.11 -5.19
CA VAL A 154 9.11 9.37 -3.83
C VAL A 154 10.37 8.56 -3.54
N ASP A 155 10.47 7.35 -4.10
CA ASP A 155 11.58 6.39 -3.97
C ASP A 155 12.96 6.90 -4.41
N ARG A 156 13.03 8.02 -5.14
CA ARG A 156 14.28 8.64 -5.62
C ARG A 156 14.70 9.88 -4.84
N SER A 157 14.02 10.20 -3.74
CA SER A 157 14.42 11.31 -2.88
C SER A 157 15.65 10.89 -2.05
N PRO A 158 16.77 11.65 -2.08
CA PRO A 158 17.94 11.31 -1.27
C PRO A 158 17.55 11.32 0.22
N GLY A 159 17.74 10.19 0.90
CA GLY A 159 17.37 9.99 2.31
C GLY A 159 16.33 8.89 2.58
N LEU A 160 15.77 8.28 1.54
CA LEU A 160 14.88 7.12 1.67
C LEU A 160 15.63 5.80 1.55
N GLU A 161 16.19 5.34 2.66
CA GLU A 161 16.38 3.90 2.81
C GLU A 161 15.01 3.30 3.10
N LEU A 162 14.35 2.81 2.05
CA LEU A 162 13.26 1.89 2.20
C LEU A 162 13.89 0.64 2.81
N VAL A 163 13.82 0.52 4.13
CA VAL A 163 14.43 -0.60 4.86
C VAL A 163 13.76 -1.88 4.36
N ASP A 164 14.42 -2.56 3.44
CA ASP A 164 14.18 -3.96 3.16
C ASP A 164 14.44 -4.68 4.47
N VAL A 165 13.37 -5.04 5.19
CA VAL A 165 13.49 -5.96 6.31
C VAL A 165 13.76 -7.32 5.69
N ASP A 166 15.04 -7.64 5.55
CA ASP A 166 15.50 -8.99 5.27
C ASP A 166 15.00 -9.90 6.39
N LEU A 167 14.02 -10.73 6.07
CA LEU A 167 13.56 -11.81 6.94
C LEU A 167 14.36 -13.06 6.58
N THR A 168 15.66 -13.03 6.84
CA THR A 168 16.43 -14.24 7.08
C THR A 168 16.11 -14.68 8.51
N MET A 169 15.21 -15.65 8.64
CA MET A 169 15.05 -16.41 9.88
C MET A 169 15.88 -17.69 9.70
N ASP A 170 17.01 -17.76 10.40
CA ASP A 170 17.69 -19.03 10.73
C ASP A 170 16.80 -19.89 11.65
#